data_AF-A0A1F8MDU2-F1
#
_entry.id   AF-A0A1F8MDU2-F1
#
_cell.length_a   1.000
_cell.length_b   1.000
_cell.length_c   1.000
_cell.angle_alpha   90.00
_cell.angle_beta   90.00
_cell.angle_gamma   90.00
#
_symmetry.space_group_name_H-M   'P 1'
#
loop_
_entity.id
_entity.type
_entity.pdbx_description
1 polymer ?
#
loop_
_entity_poly.entity_id
_entity_poly.type
_entity_poly.pdbx_seq_one_letter_code
_entity_poly.pdbx_strand_id
1 'polypeptide(L)'
;SGAKKIKPDDHPRLYNVVEEMKIASGLEKMPDIYIIDDPALNAFATGRDPNRASVAITSGLLQKLNRDELQGVIGHEISHVKNRDVLLMAMCSVVLGTIVLLAWYGSRFLIFGGAGSRRSSSSRGGGQAQIIILIVALVFMILAPIFAQLIYFAISRKREYLADASSALYTRYPEGLASALEKLGAATGQLKSANKATAPMYIVNPFRQKGMKASDLSSTHPPISERIRILRAMSGASFNDYDQAYRQLHGGDKGVVPAASLAAATVPITTVKLEGEAGELNETQRARETSDVMWRLSNYNTITCDCGTKLRVPPNFKEPQIRCPHCGRTHRV
;
A
#
# COMPACT_ATOMS: atom_id res chain seq x y z
N SER A 1 -11.45 -1.41 -11.00
CA SER A 1 -10.84 -2.37 -10.06
C SER A 1 -11.13 -3.82 -10.39
N GLY A 2 -12.38 -4.24 -10.62
CA GLY A 2 -12.67 -5.66 -10.96
C GLY A 2 -12.39 -6.66 -9.82
N ALA A 3 -12.28 -6.16 -8.58
CA ALA A 3 -11.96 -6.94 -7.40
C ALA A 3 -13.07 -7.95 -7.07
N LYS A 4 -12.70 -9.18 -6.74
CA LYS A 4 -13.62 -10.29 -6.44
C LYS A 4 -13.38 -10.78 -5.02
N LYS A 5 -14.43 -10.80 -4.20
CA LYS A 5 -14.37 -11.29 -2.82
C LYS A 5 -14.17 -12.80 -2.82
N ILE A 6 -13.33 -13.31 -1.91
CA ILE A 6 -13.04 -14.74 -1.78
C ILE A 6 -13.55 -15.34 -0.47
N LYS A 7 -13.77 -16.65 -0.48
CA LYS A 7 -14.04 -17.52 0.68
C LYS A 7 -12.76 -18.27 1.11
N PRO A 8 -12.73 -18.94 2.28
CA PRO A 8 -11.60 -19.81 2.68
C PRO A 8 -11.22 -20.83 1.59
N ASP A 9 -12.22 -21.53 1.05
CA ASP A 9 -12.04 -22.61 0.05
C ASP A 9 -11.62 -22.09 -1.35
N ASP A 10 -11.68 -20.78 -1.58
CA ASP A 10 -11.22 -20.21 -2.84
C ASP A 10 -9.68 -20.19 -2.88
N HIS A 11 -9.00 -19.67 -1.86
CA HIS A 11 -7.54 -19.61 -1.83
C HIS A 11 -7.00 -19.78 -0.39
N PRO A 12 -6.93 -21.01 0.14
CA PRO A 12 -6.56 -21.27 1.54
C PRO A 12 -5.22 -20.66 1.96
N ARG A 13 -4.18 -20.74 1.11
CA ARG A 13 -2.87 -20.10 1.37
C ARG A 13 -2.98 -18.61 1.70
N LEU A 14 -3.80 -17.87 0.96
CA LEU A 14 -4.02 -16.44 1.19
C LEU A 14 -4.92 -16.20 2.40
N TYR A 15 -5.98 -17.01 2.57
CA TYR A 15 -6.92 -16.85 3.68
C TYR A 15 -6.23 -17.06 5.04
N ASN A 16 -5.44 -18.14 5.17
CA ASN A 16 -4.67 -18.47 6.36
C ASN A 16 -3.66 -17.37 6.69
N VAL A 17 -2.94 -16.82 5.70
CA VAL A 17 -1.98 -15.72 5.93
C VAL A 17 -2.66 -14.45 6.44
N VAL A 18 -3.85 -14.11 5.93
CA VAL A 18 -4.63 -12.97 6.45
C VAL A 18 -5.16 -13.26 7.86
N GLU A 19 -5.56 -14.50 8.16
CA GLU A 19 -6.04 -14.91 9.49
C GLU A 19 -4.92 -14.88 10.54
N GLU A 20 -3.74 -15.39 10.19
CA GLU A 20 -2.53 -15.34 11.02
C GLU A 20 -2.14 -13.88 11.35
N MET A 21 -2.14 -12.98 10.36
CA MET A 21 -1.84 -11.57 10.58
C MET A 21 -2.97 -10.83 11.33
N LYS A 22 -4.23 -11.22 11.14
CA LYS A 22 -5.38 -10.76 11.94
C LYS A 22 -5.21 -11.14 13.41
N ILE A 23 -4.76 -12.37 13.70
CA ILE A 23 -4.48 -12.85 15.07
C ILE A 23 -3.27 -12.10 15.65
N ALA A 24 -2.14 -12.03 14.93
CA ALA A 24 -0.90 -11.43 15.41
C ALA A 24 -1.03 -9.91 15.68
N SER A 25 -1.81 -9.19 14.87
CA SER A 25 -2.15 -7.78 15.09
C SER A 25 -3.23 -7.53 16.15
N GLY A 26 -3.87 -8.58 16.67
CA GLY A 26 -5.00 -8.50 17.57
C GLY A 26 -6.18 -7.74 16.98
N LEU A 27 -6.52 -7.96 15.71
CA LEU A 27 -7.78 -7.46 15.13
C LEU A 27 -8.96 -8.32 15.63
N GLU A 28 -10.06 -7.67 16.00
CA GLU A 28 -11.28 -8.34 16.48
C GLU A 28 -11.92 -9.17 15.35
N LYS A 29 -12.15 -8.55 14.20
CA LYS A 29 -12.79 -9.16 13.03
C LYS A 29 -11.80 -9.51 11.92
N MET A 30 -12.17 -10.50 11.13
CA MET A 30 -11.51 -10.83 9.88
C MET A 30 -11.86 -9.77 8.82
N PRO A 31 -10.88 -9.15 8.14
CA PRO A 31 -11.17 -8.24 7.03
C PRO A 31 -11.66 -9.02 5.79
N ASP A 32 -12.49 -8.38 4.98
CA ASP A 32 -12.94 -8.98 3.72
C ASP A 32 -11.79 -9.06 2.71
N ILE A 33 -11.44 -10.28 2.27
CA ILE A 33 -10.35 -10.50 1.30
C ILE A 33 -10.89 -10.43 -0.13
N TYR A 34 -10.18 -9.70 -0.99
CA TYR A 34 -10.46 -9.58 -2.42
C TYR A 34 -9.21 -9.91 -3.25
N ILE A 35 -9.41 -10.55 -4.40
CA ILE A 35 -8.38 -10.67 -5.44
C ILE A 35 -8.76 -9.80 -6.64
N ILE A 36 -7.79 -9.05 -7.17
CA ILE A 36 -7.89 -8.22 -8.36
C ILE A 36 -7.16 -8.92 -9.51
N ASP A 37 -7.76 -8.99 -10.70
CA ASP A 37 -7.05 -9.51 -11.87
C ASP A 37 -6.17 -8.43 -12.52
N ASP A 38 -4.92 -8.34 -12.06
CA ASP A 38 -3.90 -7.45 -12.63
C ASP A 38 -2.52 -8.12 -12.47
N PRO A 39 -1.70 -8.24 -13.53
CA PRO A 39 -0.35 -8.81 -13.46
C PRO A 39 0.65 -7.91 -12.71
N ALA A 40 0.32 -6.65 -12.42
CA ALA A 40 1.14 -5.80 -11.55
C ALA A 40 1.25 -6.37 -10.13
N LEU A 41 2.33 -6.06 -9.43
CA LEU A 41 2.54 -6.50 -8.04
C LEU A 41 1.99 -5.44 -7.08
N ASN A 42 0.83 -5.68 -6.46
CA ASN A 42 0.29 -4.79 -5.43
C ASN A 42 -0.62 -5.51 -4.44
N ALA A 43 -0.66 -5.01 -3.21
CA ALA A 43 -1.77 -5.19 -2.28
C ALA A 43 -2.16 -3.83 -1.71
N PHE A 44 -3.33 -3.75 -1.08
CA PHE A 44 -3.70 -2.62 -0.21
C PHE A 44 -4.80 -3.04 0.76
N ALA A 45 -4.74 -2.53 1.99
CA ALA A 45 -5.87 -2.50 2.90
C ALA A 45 -6.71 -1.22 2.74
N THR A 46 -8.01 -1.32 3.03
CA THR A 46 -8.91 -0.17 3.11
C THR A 46 -9.97 -0.36 4.19
N GLY A 47 -10.46 0.75 4.74
CA GLY A 47 -11.42 0.78 5.84
C GLY A 47 -11.10 1.90 6.84
N ARG A 48 -12.09 2.75 7.15
CA ARG A 48 -11.97 3.78 8.21
C ARG A 48 -12.15 3.23 9.62
N ASP A 49 -12.62 1.99 9.71
CA ASP A 49 -13.09 1.30 10.90
C ASP A 49 -12.50 -0.11 10.84
N PRO A 50 -11.66 -0.54 11.81
CA PRO A 50 -11.07 -1.87 11.81
C PRO A 50 -12.10 -3.01 11.80
N ASN A 51 -13.33 -2.74 12.28
CA ASN A 51 -14.43 -3.69 12.27
C ASN A 51 -15.19 -3.77 10.93
N ARG A 52 -14.79 -2.98 9.92
CA ARG A 52 -15.28 -2.97 8.54
C ARG A 52 -14.13 -2.65 7.57
N ALA A 53 -13.10 -3.49 7.63
CA ALA A 53 -11.91 -3.41 6.78
C ALA A 53 -11.94 -4.46 5.66
N SER A 54 -11.14 -4.22 4.62
CA SER A 54 -10.97 -5.10 3.48
C SER A 54 -9.53 -5.07 3.00
N VAL A 55 -9.00 -6.20 2.54
CA VAL A 55 -7.65 -6.31 1.96
C VAL A 55 -7.78 -6.81 0.52
N ALA A 56 -7.20 -6.08 -0.43
CA ALA A 56 -7.21 -6.42 -1.84
C ALA A 56 -5.80 -6.74 -2.32
N ILE A 57 -5.64 -7.86 -3.03
CA ILE A 57 -4.35 -8.35 -3.53
C ILE A 57 -4.45 -8.58 -5.04
N THR A 58 -3.43 -8.21 -5.83
CA THR A 58 -3.41 -8.51 -7.27
C THR A 58 -3.02 -9.95 -7.57
N SER A 59 -3.55 -10.49 -8.67
CA SER A 59 -3.18 -11.82 -9.17
C SER A 59 -1.68 -11.89 -9.49
N GLY A 60 -1.02 -10.81 -9.91
CA GLY A 60 0.45 -10.75 -10.05
C GLY A 60 1.21 -11.00 -8.74
N LEU A 61 0.79 -10.39 -7.63
CA LEU A 61 1.49 -10.51 -6.34
C LEU A 61 1.48 -11.93 -5.78
N LEU A 62 0.31 -12.60 -5.83
CA LEU A 62 0.08 -13.95 -5.29
C LEU A 62 0.93 -15.03 -5.98
N GLN A 63 1.26 -14.80 -7.25
CA GLN A 63 2.13 -15.68 -8.04
C GLN A 63 3.59 -15.46 -7.66
N LYS A 64 4.01 -14.19 -7.58
CA LYS A 64 5.42 -13.86 -7.41
C LYS A 64 5.95 -14.12 -6.00
N LEU A 65 5.24 -13.66 -4.98
CA LEU A 65 5.68 -13.79 -3.58
C LEU A 65 5.55 -15.24 -3.09
N ASN A 66 6.52 -15.66 -2.26
CA ASN A 66 6.47 -16.93 -1.53
C ASN A 66 5.46 -16.86 -0.36
N ARG A 67 5.51 -17.78 0.62
CA ARG A 67 4.56 -17.75 1.75
C ARG A 67 4.86 -16.61 2.74
N ASP A 68 6.12 -16.47 3.13
CA ASP A 68 6.53 -15.60 4.25
C ASP A 68 6.70 -14.13 3.78
N GLU A 69 6.97 -13.93 2.50
CA GLU A 69 6.86 -12.65 1.80
C GLU A 69 5.42 -12.15 1.73
N LEU A 70 4.46 -13.06 1.50
CA LEU A 70 3.04 -12.72 1.52
C LEU A 70 2.59 -12.40 2.96
N GLN A 71 3.08 -13.10 3.98
CA GLN A 71 2.91 -12.69 5.39
C GLN A 71 3.49 -11.29 5.64
N GLY A 72 4.71 -10.99 5.18
CA GLY A 72 5.34 -9.68 5.35
C GLY A 72 4.52 -8.52 4.76
N VAL A 73 4.01 -8.68 3.53
CA VAL A 73 3.15 -7.67 2.90
C VAL A 73 1.78 -7.59 3.59
N ILE A 74 1.14 -8.72 3.87
CA ILE A 74 -0.18 -8.71 4.53
C ILE A 74 -0.09 -8.15 5.96
N GLY A 75 0.97 -8.43 6.71
CA GLY A 75 1.23 -7.84 8.02
C GLY A 75 1.39 -6.31 7.98
N HIS A 76 2.02 -5.79 6.93
CA HIS A 76 2.13 -4.35 6.66
C HIS A 76 0.75 -3.73 6.43
N GLU A 77 -0.03 -4.28 5.49
CA GLU A 77 -1.39 -3.81 5.17
C GLU A 77 -2.36 -3.90 6.36
N ILE A 78 -2.31 -5.00 7.13
CA ILE A 78 -3.09 -5.21 8.34
C ILE A 78 -2.73 -4.17 9.42
N SER A 79 -1.47 -3.72 9.49
CA SER A 79 -1.08 -2.66 10.42
C SER A 79 -1.72 -1.30 10.08
N HIS A 80 -1.93 -0.97 8.80
CA HIS A 80 -2.65 0.24 8.39
C HIS A 80 -4.12 0.19 8.82
N VAL A 81 -4.75 -0.99 8.79
CA VAL A 81 -6.10 -1.21 9.36
C VAL A 81 -6.09 -1.00 10.87
N LYS A 82 -5.20 -1.71 11.59
CA LYS A 82 -5.11 -1.71 13.05
C LYS A 82 -4.91 -0.31 13.60
N ASN A 83 -4.06 0.48 12.96
CA ASN A 83 -3.73 1.85 13.33
C ASN A 83 -4.68 2.93 12.75
N ARG A 84 -5.63 2.55 11.89
CA ARG A 84 -6.62 3.43 11.22
C ARG A 84 -6.00 4.49 10.30
N ASP A 85 -4.95 4.12 9.58
CA ASP A 85 -4.15 5.04 8.75
C ASP A 85 -4.97 5.66 7.61
N VAL A 86 -5.91 4.91 7.06
CA VAL A 86 -6.91 5.38 6.06
C VAL A 86 -7.77 6.51 6.61
N LEU A 87 -8.10 6.50 7.92
CA LEU A 87 -8.87 7.57 8.56
C LEU A 87 -7.99 8.80 8.81
N LEU A 88 -6.77 8.59 9.33
CA LEU A 88 -5.80 9.66 9.57
C LEU A 88 -5.45 10.40 8.26
N MET A 89 -5.06 9.67 7.22
CA MET A 89 -4.68 10.27 5.93
C MET A 89 -5.87 10.92 5.23
N ALA A 90 -7.11 10.43 5.44
CA ALA A 90 -8.31 11.13 4.97
C ALA A 90 -8.52 12.46 5.72
N MET A 91 -8.35 12.51 7.05
CA MET A 91 -8.42 13.75 7.83
C MET A 91 -7.33 14.75 7.40
N CYS A 92 -6.09 14.30 7.23
CA CYS A 92 -5.00 15.15 6.73
C CYS A 92 -5.28 15.67 5.31
N SER A 93 -5.89 14.85 4.44
CA SER A 93 -6.30 15.27 3.09
C SER A 93 -7.39 16.34 3.10
N VAL A 94 -8.36 16.25 4.03
CA VAL A 94 -9.40 17.27 4.22
C VAL A 94 -8.78 18.59 4.68
N VAL A 95 -7.92 18.57 5.70
CA VAL A 95 -7.24 19.78 6.21
C VAL A 95 -6.38 20.43 5.13
N LEU A 96 -5.60 19.63 4.38
CA LEU A 96 -4.83 20.11 3.22
C LEU A 96 -5.73 20.74 2.16
N GLY A 97 -6.84 20.08 1.81
CA GLY A 97 -7.83 20.60 0.87
C GLY A 97 -8.45 21.93 1.33
N THR A 98 -8.79 22.06 2.61
CA THR A 98 -9.29 23.32 3.20
C THR A 98 -8.23 24.44 3.10
N ILE A 99 -6.96 24.15 3.40
CA ILE A 99 -5.87 25.14 3.28
C ILE A 99 -5.70 25.59 1.81
N VAL A 100 -5.72 24.66 0.85
CA VAL A 100 -5.63 24.99 -0.58
C VAL A 100 -6.83 25.82 -1.05
N LEU A 101 -8.05 25.46 -0.63
CA LEU A 101 -9.27 26.22 -0.95
C LEU A 101 -9.24 27.63 -0.34
N LEU A 102 -8.83 27.78 0.92
CA LEU A 102 -8.71 29.10 1.58
C LEU A 102 -7.63 29.97 0.91
N ALA A 103 -6.49 29.39 0.53
CA ALA A 103 -5.47 30.10 -0.25
C ALA A 103 -6.01 30.54 -1.62
N TRP A 104 -6.74 29.67 -2.33
CA TRP A 104 -7.34 29.98 -3.63
C TRP A 104 -8.41 31.07 -3.54
N TYR A 105 -9.37 30.96 -2.62
CA TYR A 105 -10.37 32.00 -2.39
C TYR A 105 -9.73 33.30 -1.93
N GLY A 106 -8.72 33.26 -1.04
CA GLY A 106 -7.92 34.42 -0.65
C GLY A 106 -7.27 35.11 -1.85
N SER A 107 -6.70 34.35 -2.79
CA SER A 107 -6.14 34.90 -4.03
C SER A 107 -7.20 35.64 -4.86
N ARG A 108 -8.41 35.07 -4.95
CA ARG A 108 -9.52 35.67 -5.70
C ARG A 108 -10.05 36.93 -5.01
N PHE A 109 -10.13 36.95 -3.67
CA PHE A 109 -10.52 38.13 -2.91
C PHE A 109 -9.49 39.26 -3.00
N LEU A 110 -8.19 38.98 -2.93
CA LEU A 110 -7.16 40.01 -3.12
C LEU A 110 -7.17 40.56 -4.56
N ILE A 111 -7.16 39.69 -5.58
CA ILE A 111 -7.04 40.10 -6.99
C ILE A 111 -8.31 40.82 -7.49
N PHE A 112 -9.52 40.36 -7.16
CA PHE A 112 -10.75 40.99 -7.64
C PHE A 112 -11.26 42.08 -6.69
N GLY A 113 -11.17 41.87 -5.37
CA GLY A 113 -11.59 42.86 -4.37
C GLY A 113 -10.68 44.10 -4.36
N GLY A 114 -9.37 43.92 -4.55
CA GLY A 114 -8.42 45.03 -4.69
C GLY A 114 -8.60 45.83 -5.98
N ALA A 115 -9.02 45.19 -7.08
CA ALA A 115 -9.20 45.85 -8.38
C ALA A 115 -10.42 46.80 -8.43
N GLY A 116 -11.44 46.59 -7.58
CA GLY A 116 -12.71 47.32 -7.65
C GLY A 116 -12.77 48.65 -6.90
N SER A 117 -11.96 48.85 -5.85
CA SER A 117 -12.13 49.97 -4.92
C SER A 117 -11.14 51.12 -5.12
N ARG A 118 -11.23 51.82 -6.26
CA ARG A 118 -10.66 53.18 -6.40
C ARG A 118 -11.50 54.23 -5.66
N ARG A 119 -11.77 54.03 -4.36
CA ARG A 119 -12.46 55.04 -3.54
C ARG A 119 -11.47 55.98 -2.89
N SER A 120 -11.31 57.12 -3.53
CA SER A 120 -10.71 58.32 -2.95
C SER A 120 -11.36 58.66 -1.61
N SER A 121 -10.55 58.77 -0.56
CA SER A 121 -10.56 59.95 0.30
C SER A 121 -9.21 60.11 1.00
N SER A 122 -8.88 61.35 1.35
CA SER A 122 -7.61 61.72 1.98
C SER A 122 -7.64 61.50 3.49
N SER A 123 -6.79 60.61 4.02
CA SER A 123 -6.33 60.69 5.41
C SER A 123 -4.95 60.06 5.60
N ARG A 124 -4.16 60.61 6.52
CA ARG A 124 -2.78 60.18 6.81
C ARG A 124 -2.77 58.95 7.72
N GLY A 125 -1.82 58.03 7.52
CA GLY A 125 -1.34 57.12 8.58
C GLY A 125 -1.38 55.61 8.30
N GLY A 126 -2.31 55.09 7.49
CA GLY A 126 -2.55 53.63 7.41
C GLY A 126 -1.84 52.85 6.29
N GLY A 127 -1.49 53.49 5.16
CA GLY A 127 -1.21 52.80 3.90
C GLY A 127 -0.03 51.81 3.94
N GLN A 128 1.05 52.13 4.65
CA GLN A 128 2.22 51.26 4.73
C GLN A 128 1.93 49.94 5.46
N ALA A 129 1.17 49.99 6.56
CA ALA A 129 0.74 48.80 7.28
C ALA A 129 -0.19 47.92 6.41
N GLN A 130 -1.07 48.55 5.64
CA GLN A 130 -1.99 47.87 4.73
C GLN A 130 -1.25 47.14 3.58
N ILE A 131 -0.17 47.74 3.06
CA ILE A 131 0.73 47.11 2.07
C ILE A 131 1.50 45.94 2.70
N ILE A 132 2.04 46.11 3.92
CA ILE A 132 2.76 45.04 4.63
C ILE A 132 1.83 43.84 4.87
N ILE A 133 0.60 44.06 5.33
CA ILE A 133 -0.40 43.01 5.54
C ILE A 133 -0.70 42.26 4.23
N LEU A 134 -0.82 42.97 3.10
CA LEU A 134 -1.08 42.36 1.79
C LEU A 134 0.10 41.51 1.29
N ILE A 135 1.34 41.98 1.47
CA ILE A 135 2.56 41.21 1.16
C ILE A 135 2.65 39.96 2.03
N VAL A 136 2.43 40.09 3.34
CA VAL A 136 2.43 38.96 4.29
C VAL A 136 1.35 37.93 3.92
N ALA A 137 0.14 38.39 3.57
CA ALA A 137 -0.95 37.51 3.13
C ALA A 137 -0.59 36.76 1.82
N LEU A 138 0.04 37.43 0.85
CA LEU A 138 0.50 36.81 -0.40
C LEU A 138 1.59 35.75 -0.14
N VAL A 139 2.54 36.03 0.76
CA VAL A 139 3.59 35.09 1.16
C VAL A 139 2.99 33.85 1.83
N PHE A 140 2.10 34.02 2.83
CA PHE A 140 1.44 32.89 3.49
C PHE A 140 0.51 32.10 2.55
N MET A 141 -0.14 32.75 1.58
CA MET A 141 -0.97 32.10 0.57
C MET A 141 -0.19 31.13 -0.32
N ILE A 142 1.08 31.42 -0.62
CA ILE A 142 1.97 30.53 -1.39
C ILE A 142 2.59 29.47 -0.47
N LEU A 143 3.07 29.87 0.72
CA LEU A 143 3.80 28.98 1.62
C LEU A 143 2.91 27.98 2.38
N ALA A 144 1.70 28.33 2.80
CA ALA A 144 0.86 27.46 3.62
C ALA A 144 0.44 26.16 2.91
N PRO A 145 0.04 26.16 1.61
CA PRO A 145 -0.16 24.92 0.85
C PRO A 145 1.09 24.05 0.79
N ILE A 146 2.27 24.64 0.58
CA ILE A 146 3.56 23.92 0.50
C ILE A 146 3.89 23.27 1.84
N PHE A 147 3.81 24.02 2.95
CA PHE A 147 4.04 23.47 4.28
C PHE A 147 3.03 22.39 4.65
N ALA A 148 1.74 22.58 4.36
CA ALA A 148 0.72 21.56 4.61
C ALA A 148 0.97 20.27 3.80
N GLN A 149 1.42 20.39 2.55
CA GLN A 149 1.78 19.25 1.72
C GLN A 149 3.06 18.54 2.22
N LEU A 150 4.07 19.28 2.69
CA LEU A 150 5.27 18.70 3.31
C LEU A 150 4.94 17.96 4.61
N ILE A 151 4.03 18.50 5.43
CA ILE A 151 3.52 17.85 6.64
C ILE A 151 2.75 16.57 6.28
N TYR A 152 1.88 16.62 5.26
CA TYR A 152 1.16 15.43 4.76
C TYR A 152 2.12 14.31 4.36
N PHE A 153 3.16 14.61 3.57
CA PHE A 153 4.17 13.61 3.19
C PHE A 153 5.03 13.12 4.37
N ALA A 154 5.33 13.98 5.35
CA ALA A 154 6.04 13.58 6.56
C ALA A 154 5.21 12.64 7.46
N ILE A 155 3.90 12.88 7.58
CA ILE A 155 2.97 11.96 8.27
C ILE A 155 2.90 10.64 7.51
N SER A 156 2.69 10.69 6.18
CA SER A 156 2.64 9.51 5.30
C SER A 156 3.86 8.60 5.51
N ARG A 157 5.07 9.14 5.39
CA ARG A 157 6.30 8.34 5.56
C ARG A 157 6.47 7.79 6.98
N LYS A 158 6.05 8.51 8.03
CA LYS A 158 6.05 7.97 9.40
C LYS A 158 5.06 6.82 9.59
N ARG A 159 3.94 6.81 8.85
CA ARG A 159 3.00 5.69 8.87
C ARG A 159 3.59 4.43 8.22
N GLU A 160 4.34 4.59 7.14
CA GLU A 160 5.03 3.49 6.44
C GLU A 160 6.09 2.82 7.32
N TYR A 161 6.99 3.58 7.96
CA TYR A 161 8.01 2.98 8.85
C TYR A 161 7.38 2.25 10.05
N LEU A 162 6.28 2.79 10.62
CA LEU A 162 5.57 2.11 11.70
C LEU A 162 4.82 0.86 11.21
N ALA A 163 4.39 0.84 9.95
CA ALA A 163 3.78 -0.33 9.34
C ALA A 163 4.81 -1.43 8.99
N ASP A 164 6.03 -1.06 8.60
CA ASP A 164 7.16 -1.99 8.48
C ASP A 164 7.51 -2.61 9.84
N ALA A 165 7.66 -1.77 10.88
CA ALA A 165 7.94 -2.23 12.24
C ALA A 165 6.81 -3.12 12.82
N SER A 166 5.56 -2.76 12.53
CA SER A 166 4.38 -3.58 12.88
C SER A 166 4.40 -4.93 12.18
N SER A 167 4.70 -4.97 10.87
CA SER A 167 4.79 -6.21 10.12
C SER A 167 5.89 -7.14 10.66
N ALA A 168 7.09 -6.59 10.88
CA ALA A 168 8.20 -7.32 11.48
C ALA A 168 7.86 -7.92 12.85
N LEU A 169 7.05 -7.21 13.66
CA LEU A 169 6.53 -7.71 14.94
C LEU A 169 5.44 -8.79 14.78
N TYR A 170 4.56 -8.66 13.78
CA TYR A 170 3.47 -9.61 13.54
C TYR A 170 3.96 -10.94 12.95
N THR A 171 4.88 -10.90 11.98
CA THR A 171 5.50 -12.11 11.41
C THR A 171 6.61 -12.67 12.29
N ARG A 172 7.20 -11.84 13.16
CA ARG A 172 8.48 -12.05 13.84
C ARG A 172 9.65 -12.32 12.89
N TYR A 173 9.52 -11.93 11.62
CA TYR A 173 10.46 -12.24 10.55
C TYR A 173 10.63 -11.04 9.61
N PRO A 174 11.57 -10.11 9.92
CA PRO A 174 11.79 -8.90 9.13
C PRO A 174 12.17 -9.16 7.66
N GLU A 175 12.91 -10.25 7.41
CA GLU A 175 13.41 -10.59 6.07
C GLU A 175 12.28 -10.94 5.09
N GLY A 176 11.16 -11.50 5.56
CA GLY A 176 10.00 -11.76 4.70
C GLY A 176 9.48 -10.48 4.03
N LEU A 177 9.37 -9.38 4.77
CA LEU A 177 9.02 -8.08 4.20
C LEU A 177 10.17 -7.47 3.39
N ALA A 178 11.43 -7.65 3.80
CA ALA A 178 12.59 -7.13 3.06
C ALA A 178 12.71 -7.76 1.65
N SER A 179 12.63 -9.08 1.55
CA SER A 179 12.64 -9.81 0.27
C SER A 179 11.42 -9.49 -0.60
N ALA A 180 10.24 -9.35 0.01
CA ALA A 180 9.03 -8.89 -0.71
C ALA A 180 9.22 -7.47 -1.29
N LEU A 181 9.75 -6.54 -0.50
CA LEU A 181 10.07 -5.17 -0.94
C LEU A 181 11.15 -5.14 -2.02
N GLU A 182 12.11 -6.06 -2.01
CA GLU A 182 13.13 -6.21 -3.05
C GLU A 182 12.52 -6.70 -4.37
N LYS A 183 11.67 -7.74 -4.33
CA LYS A 183 10.89 -8.23 -5.48
C LYS A 183 9.93 -7.16 -6.03
N LEU A 184 9.31 -6.36 -5.16
CA LEU A 184 8.47 -5.21 -5.53
C LEU A 184 9.28 -4.06 -6.16
N GLY A 185 10.44 -3.72 -5.58
CA GLY A 185 11.31 -2.65 -6.07
C GLY A 185 11.96 -2.94 -7.43
N ALA A 186 12.17 -4.22 -7.75
CA ALA A 186 12.66 -4.68 -9.05
C ALA A 186 11.56 -4.70 -10.14
N ALA A 187 10.28 -4.72 -9.78
CA ALA A 187 9.17 -4.89 -10.72
C ALA A 187 8.83 -3.59 -11.46
N THR A 188 9.27 -3.47 -12.72
CA THR A 188 8.95 -2.30 -13.59
C THR A 188 7.57 -2.38 -14.26
N GLY A 189 6.62 -3.12 -13.68
CA GLY A 189 5.30 -3.37 -14.27
C GLY A 189 4.37 -2.17 -14.17
N GLN A 190 4.14 -1.46 -15.27
CA GLN A 190 3.14 -0.38 -15.33
C GLN A 190 1.73 -0.97 -15.19
N LEU A 191 0.99 -0.46 -14.20
CA LEU A 191 -0.40 -0.82 -13.93
C LEU A 191 -1.32 -0.38 -15.07
N LYS A 192 -2.13 -1.31 -15.59
CA LYS A 192 -3.05 -1.05 -16.71
C LYS A 192 -4.20 -0.10 -16.37
N SER A 193 -4.44 0.18 -15.09
CA SER A 193 -5.60 0.96 -14.62
C SER A 193 -5.32 1.79 -13.35
N ALA A 194 -4.12 2.34 -13.20
CA ALA A 194 -3.80 3.24 -12.08
C ALA A 194 -4.43 4.63 -12.28
N ASN A 195 -5.21 5.09 -11.30
CA ASN A 195 -5.74 6.46 -11.23
C ASN A 195 -4.88 7.29 -10.27
N LYS A 196 -4.62 8.57 -10.60
CA LYS A 196 -3.93 9.51 -9.68
C LYS A 196 -4.64 9.62 -8.33
N ALA A 197 -5.96 9.51 -8.30
CA ALA A 197 -6.75 9.52 -7.06
C ALA A 197 -6.57 8.25 -6.20
N THR A 198 -6.13 7.14 -6.78
CA THR A 198 -5.82 5.89 -6.03
C THR A 198 -4.32 5.66 -5.86
N ALA A 199 -3.46 6.56 -6.33
CA ALA A 199 -2.00 6.44 -6.24
C ALA A 199 -1.45 6.16 -4.81
N PRO A 200 -2.03 6.70 -3.72
CA PRO A 200 -1.61 6.37 -2.36
C PRO A 200 -2.04 4.97 -1.86
N MET A 201 -2.80 4.20 -2.64
CA MET A 201 -3.24 2.83 -2.33
C MET A 201 -2.36 1.77 -3.05
N TYR A 202 -1.09 2.09 -3.30
CA TYR A 202 -0.13 1.20 -3.96
C TYR A 202 1.19 1.18 -3.19
N ILE A 203 1.71 -0.02 -2.91
CA ILE A 203 2.98 -0.22 -2.19
C ILE A 203 4.16 0.39 -2.97
N VAL A 204 4.05 0.42 -4.30
CA VAL A 204 5.00 1.10 -5.20
C VAL A 204 4.23 2.13 -6.03
N ASN A 205 4.67 3.40 -5.99
CA ASN A 205 4.04 4.50 -6.72
C ASN A 205 3.88 4.16 -8.22
N PRO A 206 2.64 4.04 -8.74
CA PRO A 206 2.39 3.52 -10.09
C PRO A 206 2.78 4.49 -11.21
N PHE A 207 3.07 5.75 -10.86
CA PHE A 207 3.51 6.79 -11.80
C PHE A 207 5.02 7.03 -11.78
N ARG A 208 5.79 6.20 -11.05
CA ARG A 208 7.25 6.30 -10.97
C ARG A 208 7.90 6.00 -12.32
N GLN A 209 8.47 7.02 -12.96
CA GLN A 209 9.20 6.86 -14.22
C GLN A 209 10.61 6.30 -13.99
N LYS A 210 11.10 5.50 -14.96
CA LYS A 210 12.42 4.87 -14.91
C LYS A 210 13.51 5.94 -15.03
N GLY A 211 14.10 6.31 -13.89
CA GLY A 211 15.11 7.38 -13.78
C GLY A 211 14.82 8.42 -12.68
N MET A 212 13.60 8.45 -12.12
CA MET A 212 13.28 9.32 -10.97
C MET A 212 14.06 8.87 -9.72
N LYS A 213 14.61 9.83 -8.98
CA LYS A 213 15.41 9.57 -7.77
C LYS A 213 14.53 8.91 -6.70
N ALA A 214 15.09 7.97 -5.95
CA ALA A 214 14.35 7.30 -4.88
C ALA A 214 14.03 8.22 -3.68
N SER A 215 14.65 9.40 -3.63
CA SER A 215 14.62 10.37 -2.52
C SER A 215 13.77 11.61 -2.82
N ASP A 216 12.78 11.54 -3.71
CA ASP A 216 11.93 12.68 -4.04
C ASP A 216 11.12 13.13 -2.81
N LEU A 217 11.27 14.40 -2.42
CA LEU A 217 10.62 14.97 -1.22
C LEU A 217 9.08 14.88 -1.27
N SER A 218 8.53 14.79 -2.49
CA SER A 218 7.12 14.62 -2.83
C SER A 218 6.63 13.16 -2.80
N SER A 219 7.48 12.18 -2.46
CA SER A 219 7.07 10.78 -2.34
C SER A 219 6.24 10.56 -1.06
N THR A 220 5.07 9.92 -1.21
CA THR A 220 4.20 9.48 -0.11
C THR A 220 4.82 8.35 0.71
N HIS A 221 5.68 7.52 0.10
CA HIS A 221 6.37 6.39 0.71
C HIS A 221 7.87 6.70 0.85
N PRO A 222 8.55 6.22 1.91
CA PRO A 222 10.00 6.36 2.02
C PRO A 222 10.72 5.43 1.01
N PRO A 223 12.02 5.62 0.75
CA PRO A 223 12.74 4.86 -0.27
C PRO A 223 12.71 3.36 0.04
N ILE A 224 12.35 2.52 -0.93
CA ILE A 224 12.26 1.06 -0.75
C ILE A 224 13.62 0.48 -0.27
N SER A 225 14.73 0.96 -0.83
CA SER A 225 16.10 0.58 -0.42
C SER A 225 16.51 1.09 0.97
N GLU A 226 15.73 1.98 1.59
CA GLU A 226 15.90 2.39 2.98
C GLU A 226 15.12 1.45 3.89
N ARG A 227 13.83 1.18 3.58
CA ARG A 227 12.99 0.20 4.28
C ARG A 227 13.67 -1.17 4.37
N ILE A 228 14.19 -1.68 3.24
CA ILE A 228 14.95 -2.95 3.17
C ILE A 228 16.18 -2.93 4.09
N ARG A 229 16.97 -1.83 4.09
CA ARG A 229 18.16 -1.72 4.94
C ARG A 229 17.81 -1.70 6.42
N ILE A 230 16.73 -1.01 6.81
CA ILE A 230 16.27 -0.97 8.21
C ILE A 230 15.82 -2.38 8.65
N LEU A 231 14.97 -3.04 7.88
CA LEU A 231 14.48 -4.40 8.16
C LEU A 231 15.63 -5.41 8.28
N ARG A 232 16.63 -5.35 7.38
CA ARG A 232 17.82 -6.21 7.39
C ARG A 232 18.86 -5.86 8.48
N ALA A 233 18.73 -4.71 9.14
CA ALA A 233 19.55 -4.30 10.27
C ALA A 233 18.89 -4.59 11.64
N MET A 234 17.69 -5.17 11.67
CA MET A 234 16.99 -5.54 12.91
C MET A 234 17.64 -6.76 13.58
N SER A 235 18.04 -6.61 14.84
CA SER A 235 18.55 -7.69 15.71
C SER A 235 17.43 -8.45 16.45
N GLY A 236 16.23 -7.88 16.49
CA GLY A 236 15.04 -8.44 17.13
C GLY A 236 13.78 -8.02 16.36
N ALA A 237 12.62 -8.57 16.74
CA ALA A 237 11.34 -8.38 16.09
C ALA A 237 10.39 -7.45 16.87
N SER A 238 10.89 -6.40 17.51
CA SER A 238 10.07 -5.39 18.21
C SER A 238 10.16 -3.99 17.60
N PHE A 239 9.24 -3.12 18.01
CA PHE A 239 9.27 -1.69 17.72
C PHE A 239 10.57 -0.99 18.14
N ASN A 240 11.19 -1.44 19.25
CA ASN A 240 12.45 -0.90 19.73
C ASN A 240 13.62 -1.29 18.80
N ASP A 241 13.65 -2.54 18.35
CA ASP A 241 14.73 -3.05 17.48
C ASP A 241 14.67 -2.38 16.09
N TYR A 242 13.47 -2.12 15.55
CA TYR A 242 13.29 -1.36 14.31
C TYR A 242 13.76 0.10 14.47
N ASP A 243 13.40 0.77 15.57
CA ASP A 243 13.78 2.18 15.78
C ASP A 243 15.29 2.33 16.06
N GLN A 244 15.92 1.35 16.72
CA GLN A 244 17.37 1.27 16.86
C GLN A 244 18.06 1.07 15.50
N ALA A 245 17.60 0.12 14.68
CA ALA A 245 18.11 -0.08 13.32
C ALA A 245 17.98 1.19 12.47
N TYR A 246 16.86 1.90 12.57
CA TYR A 246 16.68 3.20 11.91
C TYR A 246 17.71 4.24 12.37
N ARG A 247 17.89 4.43 13.69
CA ARG A 247 18.84 5.41 14.24
C ARG A 247 20.29 5.10 13.87
N GLN A 248 20.69 3.82 13.92
CA GLN A 248 22.03 3.37 13.52
C GLN A 248 22.33 3.72 12.06
N LEU A 249 21.37 3.51 11.16
CA LEU A 249 21.52 3.82 9.72
C LEU A 249 21.49 5.32 9.39
N HIS A 250 20.94 6.16 10.28
CA HIS A 250 20.79 7.61 10.06
C HIS A 250 21.71 8.49 10.93
N GLY A 251 22.47 7.92 11.86
CA GLY A 251 23.49 8.61 12.64
C GLY A 251 22.94 9.69 13.59
N GLY A 252 21.77 9.48 14.20
CA GLY A 252 21.20 10.46 15.13
C GLY A 252 20.03 9.94 15.99
N ASP A 253 19.74 10.66 17.07
CA ASP A 253 18.86 10.21 18.17
C ASP A 253 17.36 10.15 17.82
N LYS A 254 16.96 10.66 16.65
CA LYS A 254 15.55 10.84 16.28
C LYS A 254 14.98 9.59 15.63
N GLY A 255 14.24 8.82 16.43
CA GLY A 255 13.43 7.69 15.96
C GLY A 255 12.29 8.08 15.00
N VAL A 256 11.79 7.06 14.28
CA VAL A 256 10.60 7.12 13.42
C VAL A 256 9.37 6.55 14.11
N VAL A 257 9.55 5.58 15.01
CA VAL A 257 8.47 4.95 15.77
C VAL A 257 7.95 5.90 16.86
N PRO A 258 6.63 6.03 17.09
CA PRO A 258 6.09 6.85 18.18
C PRO A 258 6.54 6.33 19.55
N ALA A 259 6.93 7.24 20.46
CA ALA A 259 7.45 6.88 21.77
C ALA A 259 6.51 5.97 22.60
N ALA A 260 5.19 6.15 22.45
CA ALA A 260 4.18 5.30 23.09
C ALA A 260 4.20 3.83 22.62
N SER A 261 4.78 3.54 21.44
CA SER A 261 4.93 2.19 20.89
C SER A 261 6.27 1.52 21.28
N LEU A 262 7.23 2.28 21.82
CA LEU A 262 8.56 1.77 22.19
C LEU A 262 8.58 1.02 23.54
N ALA A 263 7.46 0.96 24.27
CA ALA A 263 7.36 0.28 25.57
C ALA A 263 7.30 -1.26 25.47
N ALA A 264 7.34 -1.83 24.26
CA ALA A 264 7.36 -3.28 24.05
C ALA A 264 8.78 -3.86 24.24
N ALA A 265 8.87 -5.00 24.92
CA ALA A 265 10.12 -5.75 25.06
C ALA A 265 10.59 -6.32 23.69
N THR A 266 11.91 -6.50 23.54
CA THR A 266 12.51 -7.17 22.38
C THR A 266 11.95 -8.59 22.22
N VAL A 267 11.51 -8.90 21.01
CA VAL A 267 10.96 -10.21 20.63
C VAL A 267 12.00 -10.95 19.80
N PRO A 268 12.30 -12.24 20.04
CA PRO A 268 13.24 -12.97 19.19
C PRO A 268 12.70 -13.12 17.76
N ILE A 269 13.58 -12.99 16.78
CA ILE A 269 13.27 -13.24 15.36
C ILE A 269 13.05 -14.75 15.16
N THR A 270 12.01 -15.11 14.41
CA THR A 270 11.76 -16.48 13.96
C THR A 270 12.91 -16.95 13.07
N THR A 271 13.47 -18.12 13.35
CA THR A 271 14.55 -18.71 12.55
C THR A 271 14.12 -18.91 11.10
N VAL A 272 15.02 -18.61 10.16
CA VAL A 272 14.85 -18.79 8.71
C VAL A 272 14.35 -20.21 8.41
N LYS A 273 13.14 -20.34 7.84
CA LYS A 273 12.82 -21.48 6.98
C LYS A 273 13.50 -21.25 5.63
N LEU A 274 14.18 -22.28 5.12
CA LEU A 274 14.76 -22.24 3.79
C LEU A 274 13.65 -22.39 2.74
N GLU A 275 13.67 -21.56 1.68
CA GLU A 275 12.74 -21.72 0.55
C GLU A 275 12.85 -23.16 0.02
N GLY A 276 11.72 -23.88 -0.01
CA GLY A 276 11.70 -25.29 -0.44
C GLY A 276 11.74 -26.34 0.67
N GLU A 277 11.54 -25.98 1.94
CA GLU A 277 11.07 -26.98 2.93
C GLU A 277 9.79 -27.70 2.46
N ALA A 278 9.61 -28.95 2.91
CA ALA A 278 8.56 -29.84 2.43
C ALA A 278 7.14 -29.27 2.67
N GLY A 279 6.55 -28.72 1.60
CA GLY A 279 5.20 -28.13 1.60
C GLY A 279 5.12 -26.76 0.91
N GLU A 280 6.25 -26.08 0.65
CA GLU A 280 6.21 -24.77 -0.01
C GLU A 280 5.99 -24.86 -1.53
N LEU A 281 5.14 -23.99 -2.07
CA LEU A 281 4.81 -23.96 -3.50
C LEU A 281 5.86 -23.15 -4.28
N ASN A 282 6.47 -23.74 -5.30
CA ASN A 282 7.37 -23.05 -6.22
C ASN A 282 6.62 -22.02 -7.10
N GLU A 283 7.33 -21.08 -7.74
CA GLU A 283 6.70 -19.98 -8.51
C GLU A 283 5.72 -20.48 -9.59
N THR A 284 6.04 -21.59 -10.26
CA THR A 284 5.15 -22.23 -11.25
C THR A 284 3.89 -22.82 -10.62
N GLN A 285 3.98 -23.39 -9.41
CA GLN A 285 2.83 -23.88 -8.65
C GLN A 285 1.96 -22.71 -8.16
N ARG A 286 2.57 -21.62 -7.65
CA ARG A 286 1.85 -20.39 -7.24
C ARG A 286 1.16 -19.70 -8.42
N ALA A 287 1.79 -19.71 -9.61
CA ALA A 287 1.20 -19.27 -10.87
C ALA A 287 -0.05 -20.08 -11.25
N ARG A 288 0.01 -21.41 -11.12
CA ARG A 288 -1.11 -22.33 -11.38
C ARG A 288 -2.23 -22.20 -10.35
N GLU A 289 -1.90 -22.12 -9.06
CA GLU A 289 -2.83 -21.90 -7.96
C GLU A 289 -3.65 -20.63 -8.21
N THR A 290 -2.97 -19.48 -8.32
CA THR A 290 -3.62 -18.18 -8.54
C THR A 290 -4.46 -18.18 -9.81
N SER A 291 -3.97 -18.78 -10.90
CA SER A 291 -4.74 -18.92 -12.15
C SER A 291 -6.06 -19.67 -11.91
N ASP A 292 -6.01 -20.86 -11.32
CA ASP A 292 -7.20 -21.69 -11.07
C ASP A 292 -8.21 -21.04 -10.10
N VAL A 293 -7.76 -20.12 -9.23
CA VAL A 293 -8.64 -19.23 -8.45
C VAL A 293 -9.31 -18.19 -9.36
N MET A 294 -8.54 -17.47 -10.19
CA MET A 294 -9.10 -16.42 -11.07
C MET A 294 -10.10 -16.96 -12.09
N TRP A 295 -9.93 -18.19 -12.58
CA TRP A 295 -10.91 -18.84 -13.46
C TRP A 295 -12.20 -19.23 -12.74
N ARG A 296 -12.12 -19.80 -11.53
CA ARG A 296 -13.30 -20.08 -10.68
C ARG A 296 -14.09 -18.80 -10.38
N LEU A 297 -13.41 -17.76 -9.91
CA LEU A 297 -14.02 -16.44 -9.65
C LEU A 297 -14.54 -15.75 -10.92
N SER A 298 -14.26 -16.29 -12.11
CA SER A 298 -14.74 -15.79 -13.41
C SER A 298 -15.77 -16.71 -14.06
N ASN A 299 -16.32 -17.68 -13.33
CA ASN A 299 -17.33 -18.64 -13.78
C ASN A 299 -16.90 -19.46 -15.01
N TYR A 300 -15.61 -19.78 -15.14
CA TYR A 300 -15.13 -20.70 -16.17
C TYR A 300 -15.40 -22.16 -15.74
N ASN A 301 -16.00 -22.95 -16.63
CA ASN A 301 -16.08 -24.39 -16.43
C ASN A 301 -14.67 -25.01 -16.61
N THR A 302 -14.31 -25.99 -15.78
CA THR A 302 -12.99 -26.64 -15.81
C THR A 302 -13.15 -28.14 -15.99
N ILE A 303 -12.82 -28.63 -17.18
CA ILE A 303 -12.98 -30.03 -17.56
C ILE A 303 -11.61 -30.70 -17.51
N THR A 304 -11.43 -31.68 -16.62
CA THR A 304 -10.20 -32.49 -16.59
C THR A 304 -10.26 -33.53 -17.70
N CYS A 305 -9.33 -33.45 -18.66
CA CYS A 305 -9.13 -34.48 -19.67
C CYS A 305 -8.35 -35.68 -19.08
N ASP A 306 -8.59 -36.89 -19.59
CA ASP A 306 -7.94 -38.13 -19.14
C ASP A 306 -6.41 -38.11 -19.27
N CYS A 307 -5.85 -37.23 -20.10
CA CYS A 307 -4.39 -36.99 -20.19
C CYS A 307 -3.85 -36.05 -19.08
N GLY A 308 -4.64 -35.74 -18.05
CA GLY A 308 -4.29 -34.80 -16.98
C GLY A 308 -4.42 -33.32 -17.33
N THR A 309 -4.71 -32.97 -18.59
CA THR A 309 -4.88 -31.57 -19.02
C THR A 309 -6.21 -31.01 -18.55
N LYS A 310 -6.18 -30.00 -17.67
CA LYS A 310 -7.36 -29.18 -17.34
C LYS A 310 -7.71 -28.24 -18.50
N LEU A 311 -8.82 -28.50 -19.18
CA LEU A 311 -9.42 -27.61 -20.17
C LEU A 311 -10.24 -26.54 -19.45
N ARG A 312 -10.09 -25.28 -19.84
CA ARG A 312 -10.78 -24.13 -19.24
C ARG A 312 -11.74 -23.55 -20.28
N VAL A 313 -13.03 -23.50 -19.95
CA VAL A 313 -14.09 -23.09 -20.88
C VAL A 313 -14.76 -21.81 -20.36
N PRO A 314 -14.79 -20.71 -21.13
CA PRO A 314 -15.42 -19.48 -20.69
C PRO A 314 -16.96 -19.63 -20.62
N PRO A 315 -17.66 -18.88 -19.74
CA PRO A 315 -19.12 -18.96 -19.62
C PRO A 315 -19.88 -18.54 -20.90
N ASN A 316 -19.20 -17.86 -21.83
CA ASN A 316 -19.75 -17.44 -23.13
C ASN A 316 -19.35 -18.39 -24.29
N PHE A 317 -18.83 -19.59 -24.01
CA PHE A 317 -18.45 -20.56 -25.04
C PHE A 317 -19.70 -21.10 -25.75
N LYS A 318 -19.69 -21.11 -27.09
CA LYS A 318 -20.87 -21.42 -27.91
C LYS A 318 -20.91 -22.84 -28.47
N GLU A 319 -19.77 -23.52 -28.51
CA GLU A 319 -19.69 -24.87 -29.07
C GLU A 319 -20.02 -25.91 -27.97
N PRO A 320 -20.80 -26.96 -28.28
CA PRO A 320 -21.20 -27.97 -27.29
C PRO A 320 -20.05 -28.91 -26.89
N GLN A 321 -18.87 -28.75 -27.50
CA GLN A 321 -17.72 -29.62 -27.37
C GLN A 321 -16.43 -28.79 -27.44
N ILE A 322 -15.41 -29.22 -26.71
CA ILE A 322 -14.06 -28.64 -26.73
C ILE A 322 -13.01 -29.74 -26.93
N ARG A 323 -12.05 -29.49 -27.84
CA ARG A 323 -10.97 -30.44 -28.13
C ARG A 323 -9.75 -30.17 -27.26
N CYS A 324 -9.21 -31.21 -26.64
CA CYS A 324 -7.98 -31.15 -25.86
C CYS A 324 -6.77 -30.89 -26.78
N PRO A 325 -5.96 -29.84 -26.55
CA PRO A 325 -4.78 -29.56 -27.38
C PRO A 325 -3.63 -30.56 -27.17
N HIS A 326 -3.61 -31.29 -26.05
CA HIS A 326 -2.52 -32.22 -25.71
C HIS A 326 -2.72 -33.63 -26.28
N CYS A 327 -3.96 -34.16 -26.25
CA CYS A 327 -4.24 -35.54 -26.68
C CYS A 327 -5.27 -35.65 -27.81
N GLY A 328 -5.82 -34.52 -28.27
CA GLY A 328 -6.78 -34.48 -29.37
C GLY A 328 -8.18 -35.03 -29.06
N ARG A 329 -8.44 -35.58 -27.86
CA ARG A 329 -9.77 -36.02 -27.40
C ARG A 329 -10.74 -34.84 -27.29
N THR A 330 -12.02 -35.10 -27.53
CA THR A 330 -13.08 -34.10 -27.47
C THR A 330 -13.97 -34.33 -26.26
N HIS A 331 -14.22 -33.27 -25.48
CA HIS A 331 -15.06 -33.30 -24.29
C HIS A 331 -16.31 -32.46 -24.51
N ARG A 332 -17.43 -32.86 -23.91
CA ARG A 332 -18.66 -32.06 -23.87
C ARG A 332 -18.50 -30.91 -22.87
N VAL A 333 -19.03 -29.73 -23.23
CA VAL A 333 -19.03 -28.50 -22.41
C VAL A 333 -20.24 -28.46 -21.48
#